data_AF-A0A7S0G6P0-F1
#
_entry.id   AF-A0A7S0G6P0-F1
#
_cell.length_a   1.000
_cell.length_b   1.000
_cell.length_c   1.000
_cell.angle_alpha   90.00
_cell.angle_beta   90.00
_cell.angle_gamma   90.00
#
_symmetry.space_group_name_H-M   'P 1'
#
loop_
_entity.id
_entity.type
_entity.pdbx_description
1 polymer ?
#
loop_
_entity_poly.entity_id
_entity_poly.type
_entity_poly.pdbx_seq_one_letter_code
_entity_poly.pdbx_strand_id
1 'polypeptide(L)'
;TLDRESYRSTLEEYAFSSLVDGSPLQTLFLSLADRVQDFKGAVRGPHGAKEARQHWNSTVATLVSCGGDTARTKETLESLAEALRTEGNIPGAHVCHIGARRMLERDDPASKIVLLGADHRSSKGRRTGFSSAACAFLTLMFDGSFKAKTDPVVSASLLPFMFSFAVSLVDNGELDMASSYCDLTLSTMQAYESAQKGMNLRYSRAFLLQLQEFDTRLRKKHGIKERGSGI
;
A
#
# COMPACT_ATOMS: atom_id res chain seq x y z
N THR A 1 46.16 -2.04 -3.70
CA THR A 1 44.74 -1.76 -3.46
C THR A 1 44.04 -1.83 -4.79
N LEU A 2 43.02 -2.68 -4.93
CA LEU A 2 42.23 -2.74 -6.17
C LEU A 2 41.54 -1.38 -6.37
N ASP A 3 41.55 -0.85 -7.59
CA ASP A 3 40.79 0.36 -7.88
C ASP A 3 39.27 0.07 -7.83
N ARG A 4 38.47 1.12 -7.62
CA ARG A 4 37.01 0.99 -7.44
C ARG A 4 36.29 0.54 -8.70
N GLU A 5 36.81 0.86 -9.87
CA GLU A 5 36.20 0.52 -11.16
C GLU A 5 36.44 -0.95 -11.50
N SER A 6 37.67 -1.43 -11.33
CA SER A 6 38.06 -2.84 -11.41
C SER A 6 37.25 -3.69 -10.44
N TYR A 7 37.02 -3.22 -9.21
CA TYR A 7 36.17 -3.90 -8.24
C TYR A 7 34.73 -4.06 -8.76
N ARG A 8 34.10 -2.97 -9.23
CA ARG A 8 32.73 -2.99 -9.75
C ARG A 8 32.59 -3.85 -11.00
N SER A 9 33.55 -3.76 -11.92
CA SER A 9 33.60 -4.57 -13.14
C SER A 9 33.69 -6.06 -12.83
N THR A 10 34.51 -6.44 -11.85
CA THR A 10 34.66 -7.84 -11.44
C THR A 10 33.35 -8.38 -10.84
N LEU A 11 32.67 -7.58 -10.01
CA LEU A 11 31.38 -7.97 -9.44
C LEU A 11 30.29 -8.13 -10.51
N GLU A 12 30.27 -7.23 -11.49
CA GLU A 12 29.33 -7.28 -12.60
C GLU A 12 29.55 -8.54 -13.46
N GLU A 13 30.80 -8.80 -13.85
CA GLU A 13 31.16 -9.99 -14.63
C GLU A 13 30.79 -11.27 -13.88
N TYR A 14 31.08 -11.34 -12.58
CA TYR A 14 30.68 -12.47 -11.75
C TYR A 14 29.15 -12.64 -11.68
N ALA A 15 28.41 -11.53 -11.55
CA ALA A 15 26.96 -11.55 -11.49
C ALA A 15 26.29 -12.08 -12.76
N PHE A 16 26.85 -11.80 -13.94
CA PHE A 16 26.29 -12.27 -15.21
C PHE A 16 26.83 -13.63 -15.64
N SER A 17 28.08 -13.98 -15.30
CA SER A 17 28.69 -15.24 -15.72
C SER A 17 28.37 -16.42 -14.82
N SER A 18 28.22 -16.16 -13.51
CA SER A 18 28.27 -17.22 -12.49
C SER A 18 26.98 -17.35 -11.68
N LEU A 19 26.10 -16.35 -11.71
CA LEU A 19 24.87 -16.33 -10.93
C LEU A 19 23.63 -16.52 -11.80
N VAL A 20 22.59 -17.09 -11.20
CA VAL A 20 21.31 -17.28 -11.86
C VAL A 20 20.63 -15.93 -12.06
N ASP A 21 20.20 -15.67 -13.30
CA ASP A 21 19.44 -14.47 -13.65
C ASP A 21 18.20 -14.30 -12.77
N GLY A 22 17.99 -13.10 -12.25
CA GLY A 22 16.85 -12.79 -11.40
C GLY A 22 16.98 -13.25 -9.94
N SER A 23 18.04 -13.98 -9.58
CA SER A 23 18.26 -14.45 -8.22
C SER A 23 18.59 -13.30 -7.25
N PRO A 24 18.22 -13.41 -5.95
CA PRO A 24 18.58 -12.39 -4.95
C PRO A 24 20.08 -12.17 -4.81
N LEU A 25 20.89 -13.21 -5.06
CA LEU A 25 22.34 -13.11 -5.04
C LEU A 25 22.86 -12.29 -6.22
N GLN A 26 22.32 -12.50 -7.43
CA GLN A 26 22.63 -11.64 -8.57
C GLN A 26 22.25 -10.18 -8.26
N THR A 27 21.06 -9.95 -7.69
CA THR A 27 20.63 -8.60 -7.29
C THR A 27 21.59 -7.94 -6.29
N LEU A 28 22.14 -8.71 -5.34
CA LEU A 28 23.11 -8.21 -4.37
C LEU A 28 24.39 -7.74 -5.06
N PHE A 29 24.95 -8.58 -5.92
CA PHE A 29 26.18 -8.24 -6.65
C PHE A 29 25.97 -7.05 -7.58
N LEU A 30 24.84 -6.98 -8.29
CA LEU A 30 24.49 -5.82 -9.11
C LEU A 30 24.29 -4.55 -8.28
N SER A 31 23.77 -4.66 -7.04
CA SER A 31 23.65 -3.52 -6.13
C SER A 31 25.02 -3.03 -5.65
N LEU A 32 25.92 -3.94 -5.26
CA LEU A 32 27.30 -3.62 -4.86
C LEU A 32 28.12 -3.03 -6.02
N ALA A 33 27.82 -3.43 -7.25
CA ALA A 33 28.41 -2.89 -8.48
C ALA A 33 27.83 -1.53 -8.91
N ASP A 34 26.78 -1.01 -8.25
CA ASP A 34 26.06 0.23 -8.64
C ASP A 34 25.35 0.09 -10.01
N ARG A 35 24.89 -1.14 -10.30
CA ARG A 35 24.29 -1.60 -11.56
C ARG A 35 22.90 -2.21 -11.38
N VAL A 36 22.19 -1.80 -10.33
CA VAL A 36 20.87 -2.32 -9.96
C VAL A 36 19.84 -2.26 -11.10
N GLN A 37 19.96 -1.28 -12.02
CA GLN A 37 19.05 -1.14 -13.16
C GLN A 37 19.10 -2.34 -14.12
N ASP A 38 20.20 -3.09 -14.16
CA ASP A 38 20.35 -4.22 -15.07
C ASP A 38 19.51 -5.42 -14.62
N PHE A 39 19.17 -5.47 -13.33
CA PHE A 39 18.19 -6.40 -12.79
C PHE A 39 16.81 -6.24 -13.44
N LYS A 40 16.45 -5.04 -13.93
CA LYS A 40 15.18 -4.84 -14.65
C LYS A 40 15.11 -5.69 -15.92
N GLY A 41 16.25 -5.91 -16.59
CA GLY A 41 16.35 -6.80 -17.73
C GLY A 41 16.01 -8.24 -17.33
N ALA A 42 16.59 -8.71 -16.23
CA ALA A 42 16.30 -10.04 -15.69
C ALA A 42 14.82 -10.21 -15.31
N VAL A 43 14.20 -9.22 -14.67
CA VAL A 43 12.77 -9.24 -14.30
C VAL A 43 11.82 -9.29 -15.51
N ARG A 44 12.26 -8.80 -16.68
CA ARG A 44 11.47 -8.82 -17.93
C ARG A 44 11.80 -10.01 -18.82
N GLY A 45 12.96 -10.63 -18.64
CA GLY A 45 13.41 -11.77 -19.42
C GLY A 45 12.71 -13.08 -19.03
N PRO A 46 12.50 -14.02 -19.95
CA PRO A 46 11.70 -15.23 -19.69
C PRO A 46 12.26 -16.12 -18.56
N HIS A 47 13.59 -16.19 -18.42
CA HIS A 47 14.24 -16.99 -17.37
C HIS A 47 14.37 -16.24 -16.04
N GLY A 48 14.98 -15.05 -16.07
CA GLY A 48 15.18 -14.25 -14.85
C GLY A 48 13.88 -13.79 -14.20
N ALA A 49 12.81 -13.63 -14.98
CA ALA A 49 11.54 -13.19 -14.44
C ALA A 49 10.90 -14.27 -13.55
N LYS A 50 11.08 -15.55 -13.87
CA LYS A 50 10.57 -16.65 -13.02
C LYS A 50 11.28 -16.64 -11.67
N GLU A 51 12.61 -16.58 -11.68
CA GLU A 51 13.44 -16.55 -10.47
C GLU A 51 13.15 -15.33 -9.61
N ALA A 52 13.13 -14.14 -10.22
CA ALA A 52 12.83 -12.89 -9.53
C ALA A 52 11.43 -12.90 -8.89
N ARG A 53 10.47 -13.61 -9.48
CA ARG A 53 9.11 -13.75 -8.93
C ARG A 53 9.03 -14.81 -7.84
N GLN A 54 9.73 -15.93 -7.98
CA GLN A 54 9.77 -16.97 -6.94
C GLN A 54 10.45 -16.48 -5.66
N HIS A 55 11.50 -15.67 -5.81
CA HIS A 55 12.31 -15.17 -4.70
C HIS A 55 12.13 -13.66 -4.44
N TRP A 56 10.97 -13.12 -4.84
CA TRP A 56 10.70 -11.68 -4.82
C TRP A 56 10.93 -11.01 -3.46
N ASN A 57 10.59 -11.70 -2.37
CA ASN A 57 10.74 -11.19 -1.01
C ASN A 57 12.22 -10.97 -0.65
N SER A 58 13.08 -11.93 -0.99
CA SER A 58 14.53 -11.82 -0.80
C SER A 58 15.12 -10.76 -1.73
N THR A 59 14.67 -10.69 -2.98
CA THR A 59 15.08 -9.65 -3.93
C THR A 59 14.74 -8.25 -3.42
N VAL A 60 13.52 -8.03 -2.91
CA VAL A 60 13.11 -6.73 -2.35
C VAL A 60 13.95 -6.38 -1.13
N ALA A 61 14.19 -7.34 -0.22
CA ALA A 61 15.05 -7.11 0.94
C ALA A 61 16.45 -6.65 0.50
N THR A 62 17.05 -7.32 -0.49
CA THR A 62 18.34 -6.93 -1.05
C THR A 62 18.29 -5.53 -1.67
N LEU A 63 17.28 -5.21 -2.48
CA LEU A 63 17.16 -3.89 -3.12
C LEU A 63 17.01 -2.76 -2.09
N VAL A 64 16.21 -2.97 -1.05
CA VAL A 64 15.97 -1.96 0.00
C VAL A 64 17.21 -1.80 0.89
N SER A 65 17.90 -2.88 1.24
CA SER A 65 19.05 -2.84 2.13
C SER A 65 20.35 -2.42 1.44
N CYS A 66 20.56 -2.85 0.19
CA CYS A 66 21.85 -2.71 -0.50
C CYS A 66 21.78 -1.77 -1.72
N GLY A 67 20.61 -1.56 -2.32
CA GLY A 67 20.45 -0.70 -3.49
C GLY A 67 20.43 0.80 -3.18
N GLY A 68 20.29 1.18 -1.91
CA GLY A 68 20.17 2.58 -1.48
C GLY A 68 18.89 3.28 -1.94
N ASP A 69 18.66 4.50 -1.45
CA ASP A 69 17.48 5.31 -1.81
C ASP A 69 17.71 6.09 -3.11
N THR A 70 17.88 5.35 -4.21
CA THR A 70 18.15 5.93 -5.54
C THR A 70 16.93 5.80 -6.47
N ALA A 71 16.85 6.65 -7.49
CA ALA A 71 15.83 6.54 -8.53
C ALA A 71 15.89 5.17 -9.24
N ARG A 72 17.11 4.66 -9.48
CA ARG A 72 17.31 3.36 -10.14
C ARG A 72 16.76 2.20 -9.30
N THR A 73 16.98 2.22 -7.98
CA THR A 73 16.43 1.22 -7.06
C THR A 73 14.91 1.26 -7.03
N LYS A 74 14.31 2.47 -6.96
CA LYS A 74 12.86 2.67 -6.99
C LYS A 74 12.22 2.14 -8.28
N GLU A 75 12.78 2.49 -9.44
CA GLU A 75 12.27 2.01 -10.72
C GLU A 75 12.43 0.48 -10.89
N THR A 76 13.46 -0.11 -10.26
CA THR A 76 13.69 -1.55 -10.27
C THR A 76 12.65 -2.28 -9.43
N LEU A 77 12.37 -1.75 -8.22
CA LEU A 77 11.28 -2.21 -7.36
C LEU A 77 9.92 -2.07 -8.07
N GLU A 78 9.68 -0.99 -8.79
CA GLU A 78 8.44 -0.81 -9.58
C GLU A 78 8.31 -1.82 -10.72
N SER A 79 9.42 -2.16 -11.38
CA SER A 79 9.42 -3.17 -12.43
C SER A 79 9.10 -4.56 -11.86
N LEU A 80 9.65 -4.90 -10.70
CA LEU A 80 9.32 -6.13 -9.97
C LEU A 80 7.85 -6.13 -9.51
N ALA A 81 7.35 -4.99 -9.01
CA ALA A 81 5.96 -4.84 -8.59
C ALA A 81 4.98 -5.16 -9.73
N GLU A 82 5.24 -4.63 -10.92
CA GLU A 82 4.39 -4.86 -12.09
C GLU A 82 4.43 -6.32 -12.56
N ALA A 83 5.60 -6.97 -12.48
CA ALA A 83 5.74 -8.40 -12.77
C ALA A 83 4.93 -9.26 -11.79
N LEU A 84 5.02 -8.99 -10.48
CA LEU A 84 4.26 -9.71 -9.44
C LEU A 84 2.76 -9.50 -9.58
N ARG A 85 2.34 -8.27 -9.89
CA ARG A 85 0.93 -7.93 -10.12
C ARG A 85 0.33 -8.71 -11.28
N THR A 86 1.09 -8.86 -12.37
CA THR A 86 0.64 -9.58 -13.58
C THR A 86 0.37 -11.06 -13.29
N GLU A 87 1.06 -11.67 -12.33
CA GLU A 87 0.80 -13.04 -11.86
C GLU A 87 -0.26 -13.12 -10.75
N GLY A 88 -0.84 -11.99 -10.34
CA GLY A 88 -1.82 -11.93 -9.26
C GLY A 88 -1.23 -11.90 -7.85
N ASN A 89 0.10 -11.75 -7.69
CA ASN A 89 0.73 -11.54 -6.39
C ASN A 89 0.65 -10.06 -5.99
N ILE A 90 -0.56 -9.63 -5.61
CA ILE A 90 -0.87 -8.25 -5.22
C ILE A 90 -0.13 -7.82 -3.93
N PRO A 91 -0.07 -8.64 -2.86
CA PRO A 91 0.68 -8.27 -1.66
C PRO A 91 2.17 -8.03 -1.97
N GLY A 92 2.79 -8.90 -2.78
CA GLY A 92 4.18 -8.73 -3.19
C GLY A 92 4.41 -7.46 -4.00
N ALA A 93 3.49 -7.14 -4.92
CA ALA A 93 3.52 -5.89 -5.67
C ALA A 93 3.43 -4.66 -4.76
N HIS A 94 2.54 -4.66 -3.76
CA HIS A 94 2.44 -3.56 -2.80
C HIS A 94 3.69 -3.42 -1.93
N VAL A 95 4.29 -4.52 -1.47
CA VAL A 95 5.56 -4.46 -0.72
C VAL A 95 6.67 -3.82 -1.57
N CYS A 96 6.75 -4.16 -2.86
CA CYS A 96 7.69 -3.52 -3.78
C CYS A 96 7.44 -2.01 -3.91
N HIS A 97 6.18 -1.59 -4.07
CA HIS A 97 5.81 -0.18 -4.14
C HIS A 97 6.09 0.59 -2.84
N ILE A 98 5.84 -0.01 -1.68
CA ILE A 98 6.20 0.55 -0.37
C ILE A 98 7.72 0.70 -0.26
N GLY A 99 8.48 -0.32 -0.67
CA GLY A 99 9.95 -0.25 -0.75
C GLY A 99 10.44 0.87 -1.67
N ALA A 100 9.73 1.13 -2.76
CA ALA A 100 9.97 2.25 -3.68
C ALA A 100 9.48 3.62 -3.13
N ARG A 101 9.06 3.68 -1.86
CA ARG A 101 8.51 4.87 -1.18
C ARG A 101 7.21 5.40 -1.81
N ARG A 102 6.42 4.55 -2.46
CA ARG A 102 5.07 4.91 -2.92
C ARG A 102 4.09 4.91 -1.75
N MET A 103 3.22 5.90 -1.74
CA MET A 103 2.21 6.11 -0.71
C MET A 103 0.86 5.58 -1.15
N LEU A 104 -0.10 5.56 -0.21
CA LEU A 104 -1.50 5.37 -0.54
C LEU A 104 -1.97 6.54 -1.40
N GLU A 105 -2.64 6.22 -2.49
CA GLU A 105 -3.15 7.17 -3.46
C GLU A 105 -4.69 7.11 -3.51
N ARG A 106 -5.30 8.09 -4.17
CA ARG A 106 -6.73 8.04 -4.48
C ARG A 106 -6.98 6.92 -5.49
N ASP A 107 -8.23 6.46 -5.58
CA ASP A 107 -8.61 5.46 -6.56
C ASP A 107 -8.53 6.03 -7.98
N ASP A 108 -7.39 5.82 -8.65
CA ASP A 108 -7.11 6.21 -10.03
C ASP A 108 -6.46 5.03 -10.78
N PRO A 109 -6.71 4.84 -12.09
CA PRO A 109 -6.08 3.77 -12.86
C PRO A 109 -4.54 3.77 -12.83
N ALA A 110 -3.91 4.94 -12.67
CA ALA A 110 -2.45 5.07 -12.61
C ALA A 110 -1.88 4.73 -11.22
N SER A 111 -2.72 4.75 -10.18
CA SER A 111 -2.31 4.53 -8.80
C SER A 111 -1.64 3.18 -8.60
N LYS A 112 -0.65 3.16 -7.69
CA LYS A 112 0.11 1.96 -7.35
C LYS A 112 -0.51 1.23 -6.19
N ILE A 113 -0.96 1.99 -5.19
CA ILE A 113 -1.59 1.44 -3.98
C ILE A 113 -2.78 2.32 -3.62
N VAL A 114 -3.98 1.75 -3.60
CA VAL A 114 -5.19 2.42 -3.09
C VAL A 114 -5.57 1.81 -1.73
N LEU A 115 -5.66 0.48 -1.69
CA LEU A 115 -5.97 -0.31 -0.51
C LEU A 115 -5.03 -1.51 -0.47
N LEU A 116 -4.30 -1.69 0.64
CA LEU A 116 -3.37 -2.80 0.82
C LEU A 116 -4.11 -4.14 0.74
N GLY A 117 -3.55 -5.08 -0.03
CA GLY A 117 -4.14 -6.40 -0.28
C GLY A 117 -5.19 -6.43 -1.39
N ALA A 118 -5.69 -5.27 -1.84
CA ALA A 118 -6.70 -5.20 -2.89
C ALA A 118 -6.11 -4.82 -4.26
N ASP A 119 -6.51 -5.54 -5.30
CA ASP A 119 -6.23 -5.15 -6.68
C ASP A 119 -7.31 -4.21 -7.20
N HIS A 120 -7.06 -2.92 -7.07
CA HIS A 120 -7.95 -1.87 -7.56
C HIS A 120 -7.98 -1.77 -9.11
N ARG A 121 -7.03 -2.38 -9.82
CA ARG A 121 -6.96 -2.28 -11.29
C ARG A 121 -7.80 -3.34 -12.00
N SER A 122 -8.09 -4.47 -11.36
CA SER A 122 -8.99 -5.48 -11.92
C SER A 122 -10.40 -5.39 -11.34
N SER A 123 -11.42 -5.60 -12.17
CA SER A 123 -12.82 -5.63 -11.72
C SER A 123 -13.08 -6.74 -10.68
N LYS A 124 -12.42 -7.89 -10.81
CA LYS A 124 -12.50 -8.98 -9.82
C LYS A 124 -11.83 -8.56 -8.51
N GLY A 125 -10.62 -8.02 -8.57
CA GLY A 125 -9.86 -7.57 -7.42
C GLY A 125 -10.55 -6.45 -6.64
N ARG A 126 -11.19 -5.52 -7.35
CA ARG A 126 -12.02 -4.47 -6.74
C ARG A 126 -13.15 -5.07 -5.90
N ARG A 127 -13.94 -5.98 -6.49
CA ARG A 127 -15.09 -6.60 -5.81
C ARG A 127 -14.68 -7.35 -4.55
N THR A 128 -13.58 -8.10 -4.60
CA THR A 128 -13.14 -8.90 -3.45
C THR A 128 -12.40 -8.08 -2.41
N GLY A 129 -11.55 -7.14 -2.85
CA GLY A 129 -10.66 -6.39 -1.98
C GLY A 129 -11.31 -5.20 -1.29
N PHE A 130 -12.14 -4.43 -2.01
CA PHE A 130 -12.71 -3.19 -1.44
C PHE A 130 -13.80 -3.48 -0.40
N SER A 131 -14.40 -4.67 -0.46
CA SER A 131 -15.33 -5.17 0.56
C SER A 131 -14.64 -5.98 1.66
N SER A 132 -13.31 -6.12 1.64
CA SER A 132 -12.58 -6.90 2.63
C SER A 132 -12.23 -6.04 3.85
N ALA A 133 -12.78 -6.43 5.01
CA ALA A 133 -12.42 -5.84 6.30
C ALA A 133 -10.91 -5.93 6.58
N ALA A 134 -10.25 -7.02 6.16
CA ALA A 134 -8.81 -7.20 6.33
C ALA A 134 -8.01 -6.18 5.50
N CYS A 135 -8.41 -5.94 4.24
CA CYS A 135 -7.76 -4.93 3.40
C CYS A 135 -7.96 -3.51 3.95
N ALA A 136 -9.18 -3.21 4.41
CA ALA A 136 -9.49 -1.96 5.10
C ALA A 136 -8.60 -1.75 6.33
N PHE A 137 -8.56 -2.73 7.23
CA PHE A 137 -7.78 -2.67 8.46
C PHE A 137 -6.27 -2.51 8.20
N LEU A 138 -5.69 -3.34 7.32
CA LEU A 138 -4.27 -3.24 6.95
C LEU A 138 -3.92 -1.86 6.40
N THR A 139 -4.79 -1.28 5.58
CA THR A 139 -4.58 0.05 5.00
C THR A 139 -4.65 1.15 6.04
N LEU A 140 -5.62 1.08 6.96
CA LEU A 140 -5.74 2.03 8.07
C LEU A 140 -4.52 1.99 8.98
N MET A 141 -4.03 0.79 9.32
CA MET A 141 -2.81 0.61 10.11
C MET A 141 -1.59 1.18 9.42
N PHE A 142 -1.49 1.00 8.09
CA PHE A 142 -0.40 1.58 7.30
C PHE A 142 -0.47 3.11 7.23
N ASP A 143 -1.64 3.69 6.94
CA ASP A 143 -1.84 5.15 6.92
C ASP A 143 -1.47 5.77 8.27
N GLY A 144 -1.97 5.18 9.36
CA GLY A 144 -1.66 5.62 10.73
C GLY A 144 -0.18 5.51 11.06
N SER A 145 0.47 4.39 10.75
CA SER A 145 1.90 4.18 11.04
C SER A 145 2.79 5.13 10.22
N PHE A 146 2.42 5.40 8.97
CA PHE A 146 3.21 6.25 8.10
C PHE A 146 3.08 7.73 8.47
N LYS A 147 1.87 8.18 8.83
CA LYS A 147 1.60 9.59 9.12
C LYS A 147 1.70 9.98 10.60
N ALA A 148 1.88 9.02 11.52
CA ALA A 148 1.95 9.26 12.97
C ALA A 148 2.91 10.41 13.39
N LYS A 149 3.91 10.74 12.55
CA LYS A 149 4.87 11.81 12.81
C LYS A 149 4.54 13.17 12.19
N THR A 150 3.65 13.23 11.19
CA THR A 150 3.45 14.43 10.36
C THR A 150 2.01 14.89 10.27
N ASP A 151 1.04 13.97 10.28
CA ASP A 151 -0.38 14.30 10.22
C ASP A 151 -1.21 13.15 10.83
N PRO A 152 -1.71 13.28 12.06
CA PRO A 152 -2.49 12.21 12.69
C PRO A 152 -3.86 11.99 12.03
N VAL A 153 -4.27 12.84 11.08
CA VAL A 153 -5.56 12.74 10.41
C VAL A 153 -5.52 11.65 9.33
N VAL A 154 -6.45 10.71 9.44
CA VAL A 154 -6.62 9.63 8.46
C VAL A 154 -6.95 10.20 7.09
N SER A 155 -6.34 9.65 6.04
CA SER A 155 -6.57 10.07 4.66
C SER A 155 -8.07 10.09 4.34
N ALA A 156 -8.57 11.20 3.79
CA ALA A 156 -9.95 11.32 3.33
C ALA A 156 -10.39 10.14 2.42
N SER A 157 -9.54 9.72 1.48
CA SER A 157 -9.84 8.57 0.60
C SER A 157 -10.12 7.26 1.35
N LEU A 158 -9.74 7.14 2.62
CA LEU A 158 -9.93 5.95 3.44
C LEU A 158 -11.22 5.95 4.27
N LEU A 159 -11.94 7.07 4.38
CA LEU A 159 -13.14 7.17 5.21
C LEU A 159 -14.25 6.17 4.80
N PRO A 160 -14.50 5.89 3.51
CA PRO A 160 -15.46 4.85 3.13
C PRO A 160 -15.05 3.45 3.60
N PHE A 161 -13.75 3.14 3.58
CA PHE A 161 -13.23 1.86 4.05
C PHE A 161 -13.26 1.77 5.57
N MET A 162 -13.03 2.88 6.28
CA MET A 162 -13.19 2.96 7.72
C MET A 162 -14.64 2.69 8.14
N PHE A 163 -15.60 3.27 7.44
CA PHE A 163 -17.02 2.97 7.66
C PHE A 163 -17.35 1.50 7.37
N SER A 164 -16.89 0.95 6.24
CA SER A 164 -17.08 -0.47 5.93
C SER A 164 -16.47 -1.40 6.99
N PHE A 165 -15.36 -1.00 7.59
CA PHE A 165 -14.73 -1.73 8.69
C PHE A 165 -15.58 -1.65 9.97
N ALA A 166 -16.15 -0.48 10.30
CA ALA A 166 -17.08 -0.33 11.42
C ALA A 166 -18.33 -1.22 11.27
N VAL A 167 -18.89 -1.31 10.06
CA VAL A 167 -19.99 -2.25 9.76
C VAL A 167 -19.56 -3.69 10.05
N SER A 168 -18.38 -4.09 9.59
CA SER A 168 -17.85 -5.44 9.84
C SER A 168 -17.62 -5.71 11.33
N LEU A 169 -17.22 -4.71 12.11
CA LEU A 169 -17.06 -4.84 13.57
C LEU A 169 -18.41 -5.12 14.25
N VAL A 170 -19.48 -4.43 13.84
CA VAL A 170 -20.84 -4.71 14.33
C VAL A 170 -21.27 -6.14 14.02
N ASP A 171 -20.99 -6.62 12.80
CA ASP A 171 -21.31 -8.00 12.41
C ASP A 171 -20.57 -9.04 13.26
N ASN A 172 -19.42 -8.67 13.83
CA ASN A 172 -18.65 -9.51 14.76
C ASN A 172 -18.96 -9.25 16.25
N GLY A 173 -19.90 -8.36 16.56
CA GLY A 173 -20.27 -8.03 17.94
C GLY A 173 -19.34 -7.03 18.65
N GLU A 174 -18.40 -6.42 17.93
CA GLU A 174 -17.40 -5.48 18.45
C GLU A 174 -17.92 -4.03 18.44
N LEU A 175 -18.96 -3.77 19.25
CA LEU A 175 -19.76 -2.55 19.19
C LEU A 175 -19.00 -1.29 19.65
N ASP A 176 -18.19 -1.40 20.69
CA ASP A 176 -17.42 -0.27 21.23
C ASP A 176 -16.38 0.21 20.20
N MET A 177 -15.70 -0.73 19.55
CA MET A 177 -14.76 -0.42 18.46
C MET A 177 -15.51 0.16 17.27
N ALA A 178 -16.64 -0.42 16.87
CA ALA A 178 -17.45 0.11 15.77
C ALA A 178 -17.87 1.58 16.01
N SER A 179 -18.36 1.88 17.22
CA SER A 179 -18.75 3.25 17.59
C SER A 179 -17.56 4.22 17.56
N SER A 180 -16.40 3.77 18.02
CA SER A 180 -15.16 4.55 17.98
C SER A 180 -14.72 4.88 16.55
N TYR A 181 -14.83 3.91 15.63
CA TYR A 181 -14.54 4.14 14.21
C TYR A 181 -15.58 5.06 13.54
N CYS A 182 -16.85 4.99 13.91
CA CYS A 182 -17.87 5.95 13.47
C CYS A 182 -17.55 7.37 13.95
N ASP A 183 -17.18 7.54 15.22
CA ASP A 183 -16.77 8.83 15.79
C ASP A 183 -15.53 9.42 15.10
N LEU A 184 -14.52 8.57 14.85
CA LEU A 184 -13.31 8.96 14.14
C LEU A 184 -13.61 9.36 12.69
N THR A 185 -14.47 8.60 12.01
CA THR A 185 -14.89 8.91 10.64
C THR A 185 -15.58 10.28 10.60
N LEU A 186 -16.63 10.48 11.40
CA LEU A 186 -17.41 11.73 11.43
C LEU A 186 -16.54 12.95 11.78
N SER A 187 -15.68 12.84 12.81
CA SER A 187 -14.79 13.94 13.21
C SER A 187 -13.76 14.27 12.12
N THR A 188 -13.19 13.25 11.48
CA THR A 188 -12.25 13.44 10.37
C THR A 188 -12.92 14.13 9.19
N MET A 189 -14.17 13.77 8.88
CA MET A 189 -14.95 14.44 7.84
C MET A 189 -15.18 15.91 8.15
N GLN A 190 -15.61 16.24 9.37
CA GLN A 190 -15.82 17.62 9.81
C GLN A 190 -14.53 18.45 9.75
N ALA A 191 -13.41 17.86 10.16
CA ALA A 191 -12.09 18.51 10.08
C ALA A 191 -11.72 18.84 8.62
N TYR A 192 -11.96 17.90 7.71
CA TYR A 192 -11.72 18.09 6.28
C TYR A 192 -12.64 19.14 5.65
N GLU A 193 -13.94 19.12 5.97
CA GLU A 193 -14.92 20.12 5.51
C GLU A 193 -14.55 21.53 6.00
N SER A 194 -14.09 21.64 7.24
CA SER A 194 -13.69 22.91 7.85
C SER A 194 -12.37 23.45 7.29
N ALA A 195 -11.41 22.56 7.01
CA ALA A 195 -10.10 22.92 6.48
C ALA A 195 -10.12 23.27 4.99
N GLN A 196 -11.04 22.69 4.20
CA GLN A 196 -11.09 22.84 2.74
C GLN A 196 -12.24 23.73 2.26
N LYS A 197 -12.36 24.96 2.78
CA LYS A 197 -13.23 26.02 2.17
C LYS A 197 -12.83 26.27 0.70
N GLY A 198 -13.29 25.43 -0.23
CA GLY A 198 -13.07 25.56 -1.67
C GLY A 198 -12.71 24.28 -2.44
N MET A 199 -12.28 23.19 -1.78
CA MET A 199 -12.01 21.92 -2.47
C MET A 199 -13.05 20.87 -2.09
N ASN A 200 -13.80 20.43 -3.10
CA ASN A 200 -14.86 19.44 -3.01
C ASN A 200 -14.31 18.07 -2.60
N LEU A 201 -14.23 17.79 -1.30
CA LEU A 201 -14.34 16.41 -0.79
C LEU A 201 -15.80 15.99 -0.96
N ARG A 202 -16.20 15.71 -2.20
CA ARG A 202 -17.56 15.27 -2.53
C ARG A 202 -17.71 13.81 -2.12
N TYR A 203 -17.82 13.56 -0.83
CA TYR A 203 -18.60 12.41 -0.39
C TYR A 203 -20.03 12.63 -0.87
N SER A 204 -20.66 11.56 -1.35
CA SER A 204 -22.05 11.67 -1.75
C SER A 204 -22.89 11.96 -0.51
N ARG A 205 -23.92 12.79 -0.65
CA ARG A 205 -24.91 13.01 0.43
C ARG A 205 -25.49 11.69 0.94
N ALA A 206 -25.60 10.69 0.06
CA ALA A 206 -26.02 9.34 0.41
C ALA A 206 -25.06 8.68 1.42
N PHE A 207 -23.74 8.78 1.22
CA PHE A 207 -22.76 8.23 2.16
C PHE A 207 -22.88 8.88 3.54
N LEU A 208 -23.04 10.21 3.60
CA LEU A 208 -23.21 10.95 4.85
C LEU A 208 -24.42 10.47 5.64
N LEU A 209 -25.57 10.37 4.97
CA LEU A 209 -26.81 9.92 5.58
C LEU A 209 -26.69 8.47 6.07
N GLN A 210 -26.05 7.59 5.28
CA GLN A 210 -25.80 6.20 5.67
C GLN A 210 -24.94 6.09 6.93
N LEU A 211 -23.86 6.86 7.03
CA LEU A 211 -22.98 6.87 8.19
C LEU A 211 -23.71 7.39 9.45
N GLN A 212 -24.47 8.48 9.31
CA GLN A 212 -25.23 9.07 10.42
C GLN A 212 -26.35 8.14 10.91
N GLU A 213 -27.10 7.54 9.98
CA GLU A 213 -28.16 6.59 10.32
C GLU A 213 -27.59 5.34 10.99
N PHE A 214 -26.45 4.83 10.47
CA PHE A 214 -25.76 3.70 11.07
C PHE A 214 -25.31 3.99 12.50
N ASP A 215 -24.63 5.12 12.74
CA ASP A 215 -24.18 5.52 14.09
C ASP A 215 -25.37 5.68 15.06
N THR A 216 -26.44 6.35 14.61
CA THR A 216 -27.67 6.52 15.40
C THR A 216 -28.28 5.17 15.78
N ARG A 217 -28.40 4.24 14.83
CA ARG A 217 -28.96 2.91 15.07
C ARG A 217 -28.06 2.08 16.00
N LEU A 218 -26.75 2.13 15.80
CA LEU A 218 -25.77 1.45 16.64
C LEU A 218 -25.92 1.90 18.10
N ARG A 219 -25.95 3.22 18.34
CA ARG A 219 -26.07 3.77 19.69
C ARG A 219 -27.40 3.45 20.35
N LYS A 220 -28.51 3.67 19.63
CA LYS A 220 -29.86 3.41 20.13
C LYS A 220 -30.09 1.94 20.47
N LYS A 221 -29.66 1.02 19.61
CA LYS A 221 -29.87 -0.43 19.80
C LYS A 221 -29.05 -0.98 20.98
N HIS A 222 -27.93 -0.34 21.31
CA HIS A 222 -26.95 -0.88 22.25
C HIS A 222 -26.73 -0.01 23.50
N GLY A 223 -27.55 1.02 23.71
CA GLY A 223 -27.51 1.86 24.91
C GLY A 223 -26.23 2.70 25.04
N ILE A 224 -25.50 2.90 23.93
CA ILE A 224 -24.34 3.80 23.89
C ILE A 224 -24.87 5.24 23.90
N LYS A 225 -24.28 6.15 24.69
CA LYS A 225 -24.73 7.55 24.75
C LYS A 225 -24.70 8.18 23.35
N GLU A 226 -25.80 8.84 22.98
CA GLU A 226 -25.91 9.61 21.75
C GLU A 226 -24.92 10.78 21.74
N ARG A 227 -24.38 11.11 20.57
CA ARG A 227 -23.67 12.38 20.36
C ARG A 227 -24.67 13.51 20.56
N GLY A 228 -24.35 14.49 21.41
CA GLY A 228 -25.09 15.74 21.43
C GLY A 228 -25.07 16.37 20.04
N SER A 229 -26.23 16.75 19.52
CA SER A 229 -26.42 17.32 18.18
C SER A 229 -25.63 18.63 18.02
N GLY A 230 -24.36 18.52 17.65
CA GLY A 230 -23.51 19.64 17.26
C GLY A 230 -23.35 19.66 15.74
N ILE A 231 -24.24 20.39 15.08
CA ILE A 231 -24.01 20.96 13.75
C ILE A 231 -23.52 22.38 13.98
#